data_AF-A0A4Y2D8A1-F1
#
_entry.id   AF-A0A4Y2D8A1-F1
#
_cell.length_a   1.000
_cell.length_b   1.000
_cell.length_c   1.000
_cell.angle_alpha   90.00
_cell.angle_beta   90.00
_cell.angle_gamma   90.00
#
_symmetry.space_group_name_H-M   'P 1'
#
loop_
_entity.id
_entity.type
_entity.pdbx_description
1 polymer ?
#
loop_
_entity_poly.entity_id
_entity_poly.type
_entity_poly.pdbx_seq_one_letter_code
_entity_poly.pdbx_strand_id
1 'polypeptide(L)'
;MSIVHSDEFGQFQQNRATPHTSRVATKWLQEHSFDFRHFHCPTKSSDMNIIEPIWVALQCAVQTRSPPPGTPIDLRTALQDSWCEKPHDTFRH
;
A
#
# COMPACT_ATOMS: atom_id res chain seq x y z
N MET A 1 21.87 13.77 18.91
CA MET A 1 21.37 13.46 17.56
C MET A 1 21.28 11.95 17.46
N SER A 2 20.07 11.40 17.30
CA SER A 2 19.90 9.96 17.07
C SER A 2 19.96 9.70 15.57
N ILE A 3 20.97 8.97 15.14
CA ILE A 3 21.03 8.42 13.79
C ILE A 3 20.00 7.30 13.77
N VAL A 4 18.85 7.55 13.14
CA VAL A 4 17.90 6.49 12.81
C VAL A 4 18.56 5.67 11.73
N HIS A 5 19.07 4.49 12.10
CA HIS A 5 19.40 3.45 11.14
C HIS A 5 18.09 2.99 10.52
N SER A 6 17.73 3.54 9.36
CA SER A 6 16.82 2.85 8.46
C SER A 6 17.46 1.48 8.19
N ASP A 7 16.75 0.39 8.49
CA ASP A 7 17.14 -0.95 8.05
C ASP A 7 17.48 -0.81 6.56
N GLU A 8 18.69 -1.16 6.13
CA GLU A 8 19.19 -0.88 4.77
C GLU A 8 18.32 -1.52 3.66
N PHE A 9 17.41 -2.39 4.08
CA PHE A 9 16.42 -3.07 3.27
C PHE A 9 15.01 -2.56 3.57
N GLY A 10 14.25 -2.26 2.52
CA GLY A 10 12.82 -1.96 2.64
C GLY A 10 12.05 -3.12 3.28
N GLN A 11 10.89 -2.82 3.88
CA GLN A 11 9.99 -3.84 4.41
C GLN A 11 8.80 -4.01 3.45
N PHE A 12 8.53 -5.25 3.03
CA PHE A 12 7.40 -5.58 2.18
C PHE A 12 6.33 -6.29 3.01
N GLN A 13 5.13 -5.73 3.02
CA GLN A 13 3.97 -6.30 3.69
C GLN A 13 2.83 -6.51 2.69
N GLN A 14 2.19 -7.67 2.75
CA GLN A 14 1.02 -8.01 1.94
C GLN A 14 0.02 -8.82 2.76
N ASN A 15 -1.24 -8.85 2.30
CA ASN A 15 -2.26 -9.72 2.88
C ASN A 15 -2.07 -11.18 2.42
N ARG A 16 -2.86 -12.10 2.99
CA ARG A 16 -2.79 -13.54 2.68
C ARG A 16 -3.79 -13.99 1.62
N ALA A 17 -4.25 -13.12 0.73
CA ALA A 17 -5.17 -13.56 -0.33
C ALA A 17 -4.48 -14.63 -1.20
N THR A 18 -5.27 -15.58 -1.71
CA THR A 18 -4.78 -16.76 -2.44
C THR A 18 -3.73 -16.45 -3.53
N PRO A 19 -3.83 -15.35 -4.32
CA PRO A 19 -2.80 -15.01 -5.29
C PRO A 19 -1.44 -14.70 -4.66
N HIS A 20 -1.41 -14.02 -3.51
CA HIS A 20 -0.21 -13.62 -2.78
C HIS A 20 0.49 -14.80 -2.09
N THR A 21 -0.26 -15.83 -1.71
CA THR A 21 0.28 -17.07 -1.12
C THR A 21 0.52 -18.16 -2.15
N SER A 22 0.37 -17.86 -3.44
CA SER A 22 0.63 -18.83 -4.51
C SER A 22 2.10 -19.26 -4.51
N ARG A 23 2.38 -20.44 -5.07
CA ARG A 23 3.77 -20.95 -5.19
C ARG A 23 4.65 -19.99 -6.00
N VAL A 24 4.10 -19.38 -7.04
CA VAL A 24 4.82 -18.43 -7.90
C VAL A 24 5.19 -17.17 -7.11
N ALA A 25 4.22 -16.55 -6.43
CA ALA A 25 4.46 -15.37 -5.62
C ALA A 25 5.46 -15.65 -4.48
N THR A 26 5.27 -16.76 -3.76
CA THR A 26 6.16 -17.14 -2.65
C THR A 26 7.59 -17.43 -3.12
N LYS A 27 7.76 -18.08 -4.27
CA LYS A 27 9.09 -18.34 -4.85
C LYS A 27 9.80 -17.04 -5.22
N TRP A 28 9.09 -16.10 -5.84
CA TRP A 28 9.66 -14.78 -6.17
C TRP A 28 10.13 -14.04 -4.90
N LEU A 29 9.33 -14.05 -3.83
CA LEU A 29 9.71 -13.41 -2.56
C LEU A 29 10.93 -14.07 -1.91
N GLN A 30 11.11 -15.38 -2.05
CA GLN A 30 12.29 -16.09 -1.55
C GLN A 30 13.54 -15.72 -2.34
N GLU A 31 13.44 -15.64 -3.67
CA GLU A 31 14.53 -15.24 -4.56
C GLU A 31 15.01 -13.80 -4.28
N HIS A 32 14.11 -12.91 -3.85
CA HIS A 32 14.39 -11.49 -3.57
C HIS A 32 14.49 -11.19 -2.06
N SER A 33 14.74 -12.22 -1.24
CA SER A 33 14.86 -12.07 0.23
C SER A 33 16.05 -11.22 0.68
N PHE A 34 16.99 -10.93 -0.23
CA PHE A 34 18.09 -9.99 -0.01
C PHE A 34 17.71 -8.54 -0.35
N ASP A 35 16.66 -8.29 -1.13
CA ASP A 35 16.30 -6.93 -1.55
C ASP A 35 15.40 -6.22 -0.52
N PHE A 36 14.60 -7.00 0.21
CA PHE A 36 13.69 -6.50 1.23
C PHE A 36 13.34 -7.60 2.24
N ARG A 37 12.90 -7.19 3.43
CA ARG A 37 12.34 -8.13 4.41
C ARG A 37 10.85 -8.30 4.15
N HIS A 38 10.41 -9.52 3.89
CA HIS A 38 8.99 -9.85 3.81
C HIS A 38 8.40 -10.02 5.23
N PHE A 39 7.45 -9.16 5.60
CA PHE A 39 6.78 -9.21 6.90
C PHE A 39 5.54 -10.09 6.82
N HIS A 40 5.53 -11.19 7.57
CA HIS A 40 4.36 -12.06 7.64
C HIS A 40 3.27 -11.42 8.50
N CYS A 41 2.20 -10.95 7.85
CA CYS A 41 0.99 -10.53 8.54
C CYS A 41 0.39 -11.73 9.31
N PRO A 42 0.04 -11.61 10.61
CA PRO A 42 -0.62 -12.68 11.34
C PRO A 42 -2.02 -12.95 10.76
N THR A 43 -2.45 -14.21 10.78
CA THR A 43 -3.62 -14.74 10.07
C THR A 43 -4.96 -14.05 10.41
N LYS A 44 -5.01 -13.24 11.47
CA LYS A 44 -6.24 -12.62 12.00
C LYS A 44 -6.24 -11.09 11.94
N SER A 45 -5.20 -10.44 11.42
CA SER A 45 -5.16 -8.98 11.38
C SER A 45 -5.56 -8.45 10.01
N SER A 46 -6.87 -8.35 9.78
CA SER A 46 -7.42 -7.42 8.77
C SER A 46 -6.93 -6.00 9.01
N ASP A 47 -6.67 -5.66 10.29
CA ASP A 47 -6.28 -4.31 10.74
C ASP A 47 -4.80 -3.97 10.49
N MET A 48 -3.98 -4.92 10.02
CA MET A 48 -2.55 -4.64 9.77
C MET A 48 -2.27 -4.27 8.33
N ASN A 49 -3.25 -4.27 7.42
CA ASN A 49 -3.02 -3.83 6.05
C ASN A 49 -2.95 -2.30 6.01
N ILE A 50 -1.73 -1.76 6.09
CA ILE A 50 -1.43 -0.32 5.99
C ILE A 50 -2.03 0.36 4.73
N ILE A 51 -2.43 -0.44 3.74
CA ILE A 51 -3.05 0.03 2.50
C ILE A 51 -4.56 0.33 2.68
N GLU A 52 -5.27 -0.31 3.62
CA GLU A 52 -6.73 -0.09 3.77
C GLU A 52 -7.08 1.37 4.17
N PRO A 53 -6.43 1.99 5.18
CA PRO A 53 -6.69 3.39 5.50
C PRO A 53 -6.39 4.34 4.32
N ILE A 54 -5.37 4.00 3.53
CA ILE A 54 -5.00 4.73 2.32
C ILE A 54 -6.13 4.64 1.29
N TRP A 55 -6.66 3.44 1.05
CA TRP A 55 -7.76 3.25 0.12
C TRP A 55 -9.01 4.01 0.53
N VAL A 56 -9.37 3.98 1.81
CA VAL A 56 -10.50 4.75 2.33
C VAL A 56 -10.30 6.25 2.09
N ALA A 57 -9.11 6.78 2.40
CA ALA A 57 -8.81 8.21 2.21
C ALA A 57 -8.86 8.65 0.74
N LEU A 58 -8.39 7.81 -0.19
CA LEU A 58 -8.44 8.05 -1.62
C LEU A 58 -9.88 7.94 -2.15
N GLN A 59 -10.63 6.92 -1.71
CA GLN A 59 -12.01 6.73 -2.09
C GLN A 59 -12.87 7.94 -1.67
N CYS A 60 -12.72 8.41 -0.44
CA CYS A 60 -13.41 9.61 0.03
C CYS A 60 -13.07 10.83 -0.84
N ALA A 61 -11.78 11.05 -1.14
CA ALA A 61 -11.36 12.17 -1.97
C ALA A 61 -12.00 12.14 -3.38
N VAL A 62 -12.00 10.97 -4.02
CA VAL A 62 -12.61 10.79 -5.34
C VAL A 62 -14.12 10.97 -5.30
N GLN A 63 -14.81 10.45 -4.28
CA GLN A 63 -16.26 10.58 -4.13
C GLN A 63 -16.71 12.04 -3.93
N THR A 64 -15.86 12.88 -3.34
CA THR A 64 -16.15 14.30 -3.14
C THR A 64 -15.87 15.18 -4.36
N ARG A 65 -15.31 14.64 -5.45
CA ARG A 65 -15.03 15.41 -6.67
C ARG A 65 -16.31 15.72 -7.44
N SER A 66 -16.34 16.92 -8.02
CA SER A 66 -17.40 17.36 -8.93
C SER A 66 -16.76 17.97 -10.19
N PRO A 67 -17.09 17.46 -11.39
CA PRO A 67 -17.97 16.31 -11.63
C PRO A 67 -17.34 14.98 -11.17
N PRO A 68 -18.16 13.95 -10.88
CA PRO A 68 -17.65 12.63 -10.57
C PRO A 68 -16.94 12.03 -11.80
N PRO A 69 -15.93 11.15 -11.62
CA PRO A 69 -15.24 10.53 -12.73
C PRO A 69 -16.19 9.68 -13.57
N GLY A 70 -16.36 10.03 -14.85
CA GLY A 70 -17.29 9.35 -15.76
C GLY A 70 -16.66 8.19 -16.53
N THR A 71 -15.33 8.16 -16.64
CA THR A 71 -14.59 7.13 -17.36
C THR A 71 -13.46 6.54 -16.50
N PRO A 72 -12.94 5.34 -16.84
CA PRO A 72 -11.77 4.78 -16.17
C PRO A 72 -10.52 5.69 -16.22
N ILE A 73 -10.40 6.50 -17.28
CA ILE A 73 -9.31 7.48 -17.42
C ILE A 73 -9.49 8.60 -16.40
N ASP A 74 -10.71 9.14 -16.29
CA ASP A 74 -11.02 10.18 -15.30
C ASP A 74 -10.80 9.68 -13.87
N LEU A 75 -11.19 8.43 -13.60
CA LEU A 75 -11.00 7.81 -12.28
C LEU A 75 -9.50 7.68 -11.95
N ARG A 76 -8.69 7.24 -12.92
CA ARG A 76 -7.24 7.16 -12.75
C ARG A 76 -6.64 8.54 -12.47
N THR A 77 -6.99 9.56 -13.26
CA THR A 77 -6.52 10.94 -13.04
C THR A 77 -6.94 11.43 -11.65
N ALA A 78 -8.20 11.19 -11.27
CA ALA A 78 -8.71 11.59 -9.97
C ALA A 78 -7.98 10.93 -8.79
N LEU A 79 -7.65 9.64 -8.91
CA LEU A 79 -6.84 8.94 -7.91
C LEU A 79 -5.41 9.47 -7.85
N GLN A 80 -4.78 9.75 -8.99
CA GLN A 80 -3.42 10.29 -9.05
C GLN A 80 -3.33 11.68 -8.42
N ASP A 81 -4.24 12.58 -8.78
CA ASP A 81 -4.31 13.92 -8.19
C ASP A 81 -4.57 13.85 -6.68
N SER A 82 -5.55 13.03 -6.26
CA SER A 82 -5.91 12.88 -4.85
C SER A 82 -4.78 12.28 -4.03
N TRP A 83 -3.92 11.45 -4.64
CA TRP A 83 -2.72 10.92 -4.01
C TRP A 83 -1.64 12.00 -3.85
N CYS A 84 -1.38 12.79 -4.89
CA CYS A 84 -0.40 13.88 -4.88
C CYS A 84 -0.73 14.99 -3.87
N GLU A 85 -2.02 15.22 -3.59
CA GLU A 85 -2.48 16.22 -2.64
C GLU A 85 -2.34 15.80 -1.16
N LYS A 86 -2.10 14.51 -0.85
CA LYS A 86 -2.02 14.06 0.54
C LYS A 86 -0.69 14.47 1.17
N PRO A 87 -0.69 15.15 2.34
CA PRO A 87 0.54 15.48 3.04
C PRO A 87 1.27 14.19 3.46
N HIS A 88 2.60 14.21 3.43
CA HIS A 88 3.44 13.04 3.70
C HIS A 88 3.19 12.43 5.09
N ASP A 89 2.76 13.25 6.05
CA ASP A 89 2.43 12.82 7.42
C ASP A 89 1.12 12.04 7.51
N THR A 90 0.28 12.05 6.47
CA THR A 90 -1.00 11.29 6.44
C THR A 90 -0.79 9.79 6.59
N PHE A 91 0.39 9.29 6.21
CA PHE A 91 0.69 7.86 6.13
C PHE A 91 1.79 7.43 7.10
N ARG A 92 2.14 8.31 8.06
CA ARG A 92 3.11 8.02 9.11
C ARG A 92 2.36 7.35 10.26
N HIS A 93 2.62 6.06 10.49
CA HIS A 93 2.22 5.33 11.70
C HIS A 93 3.40 5.23 12.67
#